data_AF-A0A0D8BGI6-F1
#
_entry.id   AF-A0A0D8BGI6-F1
#
_cell.length_a   1.000
_cell.length_b   1.000
_cell.length_c   1.000
_cell.angle_alpha   90.00
_cell.angle_beta   90.00
_cell.angle_gamma   90.00
#
_symmetry.space_group_name_H-M   'P 1'
#
loop_
_entity.id
_entity.type
_entity.pdbx_description
1 polymer ?
#
loop_
_entity_poly.entity_id
_entity_poly.type
_entity_poly.pdbx_seq_one_letter_code
_entity_poly.pdbx_strand_id
1 'polypeptide(L)'
;MLAEAARAASLADVRNARWVEARAENLPPEIGRFRLVTMGRSFHWMDRDRVLATLADIVTPGGGLVIVNDNCLVRPATDWQRAIEEVQARFLGTVRRAGSGVFVPPAESHESVLRRSPFRHVERIVFEFERKWTADQIVGY
;
A
#
# COMPACT_ATOMS: atom_id res chain seq x y z
N MET A 1 11.99 -2.97 7.36
CA MET A 1 10.66 -2.47 7.77
C MET A 1 10.27 -2.93 9.18
N LEU A 2 10.37 -4.21 9.55
CA LEU A 2 9.93 -4.68 10.88
C LEU A 2 10.68 -4.04 12.05
N ALA A 3 12.00 -3.86 11.94
CA ALA A 3 12.79 -3.18 12.97
C ALA A 3 12.33 -1.72 13.19
N GLU A 4 12.03 -1.00 12.10
CA GLU A 4 11.50 0.37 12.20
C GLU A 4 10.09 0.41 12.77
N ALA A 5 9.25 -0.55 12.42
CA ALA A 5 7.92 -0.66 12.99
C ALA A 5 7.98 -0.92 14.51
N ALA A 6 8.89 -1.80 14.96
CA ALA A 6 9.14 -2.06 16.37
C ALA A 6 9.67 -0.82 17.10
N ARG A 7 10.62 -0.08 16.51
CA ARG A 7 11.12 1.18 17.07
C ARG A 7 10.02 2.22 17.20
N ALA A 8 9.21 2.40 16.17
CA ALA A 8 8.09 3.34 16.17
C ALA A 8 7.04 2.99 17.24
N ALA A 9 6.68 1.71 17.37
CA ALA A 9 5.76 1.24 18.41
C ALA A 9 6.32 1.49 19.81
N SER A 10 7.62 1.25 20.04
CA SER A 10 8.26 1.55 21.33
C SER A 10 8.21 3.04 21.67
N LEU A 11 8.44 3.92 20.70
CA LEU A 11 8.37 5.37 20.90
C LEU A 11 6.94 5.86 21.18
N ALA A 12 5.94 5.16 20.63
CA ALA A 12 4.53 5.46 20.83
C ALA A 12 3.88 4.70 22.01
N ASP A 13 4.67 3.97 22.82
CA ASP A 13 4.20 3.10 23.91
C ASP A 13 3.11 2.08 23.49
N VAL A 14 3.19 1.58 22.26
CA VAL A 14 2.29 0.53 21.75
C VAL A 14 2.80 -0.84 22.21
N ARG A 15 2.12 -1.42 23.20
CA ARG A 15 2.54 -2.70 23.84
C ARG A 15 1.82 -3.93 23.32
N ASN A 16 0.73 -3.76 22.56
CA ASN A 16 -0.15 -4.83 22.08
C ASN A 16 0.05 -5.12 20.58
N ALA A 17 1.29 -5.07 20.10
CA ALA A 17 1.64 -5.35 18.70
C ALA A 17 2.62 -6.51 18.61
N ARG A 18 2.47 -7.35 17.57
CA ARG A 18 3.43 -8.40 17.21
C ARG A 18 3.90 -8.19 15.78
N TRP A 19 5.21 -8.28 15.58
CA TRP A 19 5.83 -8.19 14.25
C TRP A 19 6.06 -9.59 13.71
N VAL A 20 5.59 -9.85 12.49
CA VAL A 20 5.73 -11.14 11.82
C VAL A 20 6.33 -10.91 10.44
N GLU A 21 7.43 -11.59 10.15
CA GLU A 21 8.00 -11.64 8.81
C GLU A 21 7.30 -12.73 8.01
N ALA A 22 6.48 -12.33 7.04
CA ALA A 22 5.77 -13.24 6.17
C ALA A 22 5.44 -12.58 4.83
N ARG A 23 5.26 -13.42 3.82
CA ARG A 23 4.64 -13.00 2.56
C ARG A 23 3.13 -12.96 2.74
N ALA A 24 2.47 -11.93 2.24
CA ALA A 24 1.01 -11.82 2.30
C ALA A 24 0.30 -12.97 1.59
N GLU A 25 0.95 -13.54 0.55
CA GLU A 25 0.43 -14.69 -0.19
C GLU A 25 0.44 -16.01 0.60
N ASN A 26 1.20 -16.06 1.70
CA ASN A 26 1.46 -17.26 2.51
C ASN A 26 1.53 -16.88 3.99
N LEU A 27 0.46 -16.26 4.51
CA LEU A 27 0.38 -15.93 5.92
C LEU A 27 0.24 -17.21 6.75
N PRO A 28 1.04 -17.37 7.82
CA PRO A 28 1.06 -18.62 8.55
C PRO A 28 -0.13 -18.69 9.52
N PRO A 29 -0.89 -19.80 9.62
CA PRO A 29 -2.18 -19.86 10.35
C PRO A 29 -2.12 -19.40 11.81
N GLU A 30 -0.97 -19.54 12.46
CA GLU A 30 -0.68 -19.15 13.84
C GLU A 30 -0.67 -17.64 14.09
N ILE A 31 -0.85 -16.80 13.07
CA ILE A 31 -1.07 -15.36 13.27
C ILE A 31 -2.44 -15.06 13.88
N GLY A 32 -3.38 -16.01 13.82
CA GLY A 32 -4.71 -15.89 14.42
C GLY A 32 -5.78 -15.40 13.45
N ARG A 33 -6.89 -14.92 14.01
CA ARG A 33 -8.05 -14.43 13.25
C ARG A 33 -8.25 -12.95 13.48
N PHE A 34 -8.68 -12.24 12.44
CA PHE A 34 -8.76 -10.78 12.45
C PHE A 34 -10.12 -10.27 12.01
N ARG A 35 -10.63 -9.24 12.69
CA ARG A 35 -11.81 -8.51 12.25
C ARG A 35 -11.49 -7.48 11.18
N LEU A 36 -10.26 -6.99 11.13
CA LEU A 36 -9.82 -5.96 10.19
C LEU A 36 -8.40 -6.28 9.72
N VAL A 37 -8.19 -6.23 8.40
CA VAL A 37 -6.86 -6.27 7.78
C VAL A 37 -6.67 -4.98 6.99
N THR A 38 -5.53 -4.31 7.20
CA THR A 38 -5.22 -3.04 6.54
C THR A 38 -4.01 -3.19 5.61
N MET A 39 -4.08 -2.56 4.45
CA MET A 39 -3.03 -2.57 3.44
C MET A 39 -2.75 -1.14 2.98
N GLY A 40 -1.68 -0.54 3.48
CA GLY A 40 -1.25 0.82 3.11
C GLY A 40 -0.26 0.79 1.95
N ARG A 41 -0.66 1.30 0.78
CA ARG A 41 0.17 1.36 -0.45
C ARG A 41 0.86 0.06 -0.83
N SER A 42 0.25 -1.09 -0.50
CA SER A 42 0.89 -2.40 -0.65
C SER A 42 0.17 -3.35 -1.59
N PHE A 43 -1.16 -3.25 -1.71
CA PHE A 43 -1.96 -4.25 -2.42
C PHE A 43 -1.59 -4.41 -3.90
N HIS A 44 -1.14 -3.35 -4.58
CA HIS A 44 -0.71 -3.42 -5.98
C HIS A 44 0.63 -4.14 -6.20
N TRP A 45 1.41 -4.40 -5.15
CA TRP A 45 2.67 -5.13 -5.21
C TRP A 45 2.50 -6.64 -5.02
N MET A 46 1.30 -7.10 -4.70
CA MET A 46 1.01 -8.48 -4.30
C MET A 46 0.42 -9.30 -5.43
N ASP A 47 0.47 -10.63 -5.28
CA ASP A 47 -0.47 -11.51 -5.98
C ASP A 47 -1.86 -11.35 -5.34
N ARG A 48 -2.63 -10.40 -5.89
CA ARG A 48 -3.87 -9.92 -5.29
C ARG A 48 -4.91 -11.02 -5.08
N ASP A 49 -5.10 -11.88 -6.07
CA ASP A 49 -6.09 -12.95 -5.98
C ASP A 49 -5.67 -13.98 -4.92
N ARG A 50 -4.38 -14.35 -4.87
CA ARG A 50 -3.85 -15.26 -3.84
C ARG A 50 -3.95 -14.67 -2.44
N VAL A 51 -3.58 -13.40 -2.26
CA VAL A 51 -3.70 -12.71 -0.97
C VAL A 51 -5.15 -12.69 -0.50
N LEU A 52 -6.11 -12.34 -1.37
CA LEU A 52 -7.52 -12.32 -0.98
C LEU A 52 -8.04 -13.71 -0.59
N ALA A 53 -7.58 -14.78 -1.24
CA ALA A 53 -7.89 -16.15 -0.83
C ALA A 53 -7.31 -16.47 0.56
N THR A 54 -6.03 -16.19 0.80
CA THR A 54 -5.39 -16.37 2.11
C THR A 54 -6.08 -15.57 3.22
N LEU A 55 -6.49 -14.34 2.91
CA LEU A 55 -7.19 -13.48 3.87
C LEU A 55 -8.60 -14.00 4.21
N ALA A 56 -9.26 -14.69 3.29
CA ALA A 56 -10.60 -15.24 3.53
C ALA A 56 -10.61 -16.31 4.63
N ASP A 57 -9.49 -17.02 4.85
CA ASP A 57 -9.38 -18.03 5.90
C ASP A 57 -9.19 -17.41 7.30
N ILE A 58 -8.53 -16.25 7.37
CA ILE A 58 -8.14 -15.62 8.64
C ILE A 58 -9.06 -14.47 9.06
N VAL A 59 -9.79 -13.84 8.13
CA VAL A 59 -10.74 -12.78 8.48
C VAL A 59 -12.01 -13.41 9.06
N THR A 60 -12.43 -12.93 10.23
CA THR A 60 -13.62 -13.44 10.91
C THR A 60 -14.90 -13.07 10.16
N PRO A 61 -16.01 -13.83 10.32
CA PRO A 61 -17.33 -13.38 9.86
C PRO A 61 -17.65 -11.97 10.37
N GLY A 62 -18.12 -11.08 9.49
CA GLY A 62 -18.37 -9.67 9.81
C GLY A 62 -17.12 -8.78 9.90
N GLY A 63 -15.94 -9.33 9.58
CA GLY A 63 -14.71 -8.57 9.37
C GLY A 63 -14.54 -8.08 7.94
N GLY A 64 -13.46 -7.34 7.68
CA GLY A 64 -13.22 -6.77 6.36
C GLY A 64 -11.80 -6.31 6.12
N LEU A 65 -11.59 -5.79 4.91
CA LEU A 65 -10.33 -5.26 4.43
C LEU A 65 -10.43 -3.74 4.29
N VAL A 66 -9.34 -3.05 4.60
CA VAL A 66 -9.18 -1.62 4.29
C VAL A 66 -7.90 -1.45 3.49
N ILE A 67 -8.04 -0.99 2.25
CA ILE A 67 -6.92 -0.68 1.36
C ILE A 67 -6.78 0.84 1.32
N VAL A 68 -5.64 1.34 1.82
CA VAL A 68 -5.36 2.77 1.91
C VAL A 68 -4.29 3.11 0.90
N ASN A 69 -4.62 4.00 -0.03
CA ASN A 69 -3.67 4.56 -0.99
C ASN A 69 -3.81 6.08 -0.96
N ASP A 70 -2.69 6.79 -1.11
CA ASP A 70 -2.69 8.21 -1.41
C ASP A 70 -2.38 8.45 -2.89
N ASN A 71 -2.63 9.66 -3.36
CA ASN A 71 -2.18 10.06 -4.69
C ASN A 71 -0.66 10.26 -4.67
N CYS A 72 0.01 9.59 -5.60
CA CYS A 72 1.43 9.70 -5.81
C CYS A 72 1.77 11.12 -6.30
N LEU A 73 2.78 11.77 -5.71
CA LEU A 73 3.30 13.08 -6.16
C LEU A 73 3.75 13.08 -7.62
N VAL A 74 3.95 11.89 -8.20
CA VAL A 74 4.47 11.62 -9.55
C VAL A 74 3.36 11.57 -10.61
N ARG A 75 2.15 12.04 -10.31
CA ARG A 75 1.18 12.44 -11.34
C ARG A 75 1.13 13.96 -11.39
N PRO A 76 1.98 14.61 -12.20
CA PRO A 76 2.18 16.05 -12.11
C PRO A 76 0.95 16.81 -12.60
N ALA A 77 0.27 17.47 -11.68
CA ALA A 77 -0.83 18.40 -11.96
C ALA A 77 -0.36 19.86 -11.95
N THR A 78 0.75 20.14 -11.27
CA THR A 78 1.29 21.49 -11.03
C THR A 78 2.70 21.67 -11.60
N ASP A 79 3.15 22.92 -11.76
CA ASP A 79 4.47 23.23 -12.33
C ASP A 79 5.63 22.61 -11.55
N TRP A 80 5.56 22.65 -10.22
CA TRP A 80 6.64 22.08 -9.39
C TRP A 80 6.69 20.55 -9.47
N GLN A 81 5.55 19.88 -9.66
CA GLN A 81 5.54 18.42 -9.88
C GLN A 81 6.14 18.06 -11.24
N ARG A 82 5.89 18.86 -12.28
CA ARG A 82 6.53 18.69 -13.60
C ARG A 82 8.04 18.85 -13.50
N ALA A 83 8.53 19.85 -12.76
CA ALA A 83 9.96 20.03 -12.53
C ALA A 83 10.62 18.81 -11.85
N ILE A 84 9.91 18.14 -10.93
CA ILE A 84 10.40 16.89 -10.32
C ILE A 84 10.48 15.77 -11.37
N GLU A 85 9.44 15.61 -12.19
CA GLU A 85 9.42 14.61 -13.26
C GLU A 85 10.57 14.83 -14.25
N GLU A 86 10.85 16.07 -14.64
CA GLU A 86 11.97 16.43 -15.51
C GLU A 86 13.33 16.07 -14.90
N VAL A 87 13.52 16.35 -13.60
CA VAL A 87 14.73 15.95 -12.87
C VAL A 87 14.85 14.43 -12.83
N GLN A 88 13.77 13.70 -12.49
CA GLN A 88 13.77 12.24 -12.49
C GLN A 88 14.13 11.69 -13.88
N ALA A 89 13.53 12.22 -14.94
CA ALA A 89 13.79 11.80 -16.31
C ALA A 89 15.26 12.04 -16.72
N ARG A 90 15.85 13.17 -16.31
CA ARG A 90 17.26 13.50 -16.59
C ARG A 90 18.24 12.51 -15.96
N PHE A 91 17.97 12.05 -14.74
CA PHE A 91 18.91 11.21 -13.99
C PHE A 91 18.60 9.71 -14.04
N LEU A 92 17.31 9.34 -14.15
CA LEU A 92 16.84 7.95 -14.09
C LEU A 92 16.30 7.44 -15.43
N GLY A 93 16.15 8.33 -16.42
CA GLY A 93 15.47 8.05 -17.68
C GLY A 93 13.95 8.15 -17.58
N THR A 94 13.27 8.05 -18.72
CA THR A 94 11.81 8.19 -18.82
C THR A 94 11.05 6.91 -18.43
N VAL A 95 11.75 5.78 -18.29
CA VAL A 95 11.15 4.51 -17.89
C VAL A 95 11.15 4.40 -16.37
N ARG A 96 9.97 4.43 -15.78
CA ARG A 96 9.81 4.28 -14.33
C ARG A 96 10.26 2.89 -13.88
N ARG A 97 11.18 2.84 -12.92
CA ARG A 97 11.65 1.58 -12.31
C ARG A 97 10.84 1.23 -11.07
N ALA A 98 10.71 -0.07 -10.80
CA ALA A 98 10.04 -0.61 -9.62
C ALA A 98 10.79 -1.85 -9.13
N GLY A 99 11.40 -1.78 -7.95
CA GLY A 99 12.32 -2.81 -7.46
C GLY A 99 13.47 -3.05 -8.46
N SER A 100 13.70 -4.30 -8.84
CA SER A 100 14.68 -4.69 -9.87
C SER A 100 14.19 -4.54 -11.32
N GLY A 101 12.91 -4.18 -11.53
CA GLY A 101 12.27 -4.13 -12.84
C GLY A 101 11.74 -2.75 -13.24
N VAL A 102 10.84 -2.75 -14.21
CA VAL A 102 10.09 -1.57 -14.66
C VAL A 102 8.71 -1.55 -14.01
N PHE A 103 8.20 -0.36 -13.72
CA PHE A 103 6.84 -0.20 -13.25
C PHE A 103 5.87 -0.51 -14.38
N VAL A 104 5.01 -1.50 -14.16
CA VAL A 104 3.88 -1.80 -15.04
C VAL A 104 2.62 -1.45 -14.25
N PRO A 105 1.77 -0.52 -14.75
CA PRO A 105 0.49 -0.25 -14.12
C PRO A 105 -0.31 -1.55 -13.98
N PRO A 106 -0.98 -1.77 -12.83
CA PRO A 106 -1.87 -2.93 -12.69
C PRO A 106 -2.91 -2.93 -13.80
N ALA A 107 -3.08 -4.08 -14.47
CA ALA A 107 -4.05 -4.23 -15.57
C ALA A 107 -5.51 -4.03 -15.13
N GLU A 108 -5.79 -4.21 -13.84
CA GLU A 108 -7.13 -4.10 -13.27
C GLU A 108 -7.14 -3.24 -12.02
N SER A 109 -8.23 -2.49 -11.81
CA SER A 109 -8.42 -1.69 -10.61
C SER A 109 -8.55 -2.57 -9.36
N HIS A 110 -8.35 -1.98 -8.18
CA HIS A 110 -8.52 -2.70 -6.91
C HIS A 110 -9.96 -3.18 -6.73
N GLU A 111 -10.93 -2.36 -7.11
CA GLU A 111 -12.35 -2.64 -7.00
C GLU A 111 -12.76 -3.84 -7.86
N SER A 112 -12.25 -3.94 -9.09
CA SER A 112 -12.56 -5.08 -9.97
C SER A 112 -12.05 -6.40 -9.39
N VAL A 113 -10.84 -6.41 -8.83
CA VAL A 113 -10.29 -7.59 -8.16
C VAL A 113 -11.08 -7.95 -6.91
N LEU A 114 -11.40 -6.95 -6.07
CA LEU A 114 -12.19 -7.18 -4.86
C LEU A 114 -13.58 -7.73 -5.16
N ARG A 115 -14.30 -7.20 -6.16
CA ARG A 115 -15.67 -7.61 -6.53
C ARG A 115 -15.78 -9.09 -6.91
N ARG A 116 -14.73 -9.71 -7.42
CA ARG A 116 -14.70 -11.14 -7.75
C ARG A 116 -14.12 -12.04 -6.65
N SER A 117 -13.82 -11.46 -5.48
CA SER A 117 -13.21 -12.16 -4.35
C SER A 117 -14.22 -12.43 -3.23
N PRO A 118 -13.82 -13.14 -2.15
CA PRO A 118 -14.62 -13.25 -0.94
C PRO A 118 -14.99 -11.89 -0.31
N PHE A 119 -14.22 -10.83 -0.58
CA PHE A 119 -14.41 -9.46 -0.09
C PHE A 119 -15.11 -8.55 -1.11
N ARG A 120 -16.16 -9.06 -1.76
CA ARG A 120 -16.86 -8.40 -2.90
C ARG A 120 -17.65 -7.14 -2.57
N HIS A 121 -17.99 -6.89 -1.30
CA HIS A 121 -18.74 -5.71 -0.89
C HIS A 121 -17.78 -4.54 -0.72
N VAL A 122 -17.64 -3.75 -1.78
CA VAL A 122 -16.64 -2.66 -1.87
C VAL A 122 -17.32 -1.31 -1.71
N GLU A 123 -16.87 -0.55 -0.72
CA GLU A 123 -17.13 0.88 -0.61
C GLU A 123 -15.83 1.64 -0.86
N ARG A 124 -15.93 2.75 -1.60
CA ARG A 124 -14.78 3.64 -1.85
C ARG A 124 -15.07 5.00 -1.25
N ILE A 125 -14.24 5.38 -0.30
CA ILE A 125 -14.26 6.70 0.33
C ILE A 125 -13.01 7.45 -0.14
N VAL A 126 -13.19 8.70 -0.55
CA VAL A 126 -12.08 9.58 -0.96
C VAL A 126 -12.02 10.74 0.00
N PHE A 127 -10.82 10.97 0.56
CA PHE A 127 -10.53 12.14 1.36
C PHE A 127 -9.63 13.06 0.54
N GLU A 128 -10.17 14.23 0.20
CA GLU A 128 -9.42 15.27 -0.50
C GLU A 128 -8.89 16.29 0.51
N PHE A 129 -7.61 16.61 0.42
CA PHE A 129 -6.96 17.60 1.27
C PHE A 129 -5.81 18.27 0.52
N GLU A 130 -5.51 19.51 0.89
CA GLU A 130 -4.33 20.21 0.40
C GLU A 130 -3.14 19.92 1.32
N ARG A 131 -1.99 19.60 0.73
CA ARG A 131 -0.73 19.45 1.46
C ARG A 131 0.31 20.39 0.86
N LYS A 132 0.91 21.22 1.71
CA LYS A 132 2.05 22.06 1.36
C LYS A 132 3.34 21.24 1.49
N TRP A 133 4.22 21.41 0.51
CA TRP A 133 5.51 20.73 0.44
C TRP A 133 6.64 21.74 0.37
N THR A 134 7.70 21.51 1.15
CA THR A 134 9.01 22.11 0.90
C THR A 134 9.85 21.18 0.03
N ALA A 135 10.91 21.72 -0.59
CA ALA A 135 11.86 20.91 -1.34
C ALA A 135 12.42 19.74 -0.51
N ASP A 136 12.78 19.99 0.77
CA ASP A 136 13.30 18.96 1.67
C ASP A 136 12.30 17.85 1.98
N GLN A 137 11.01 18.19 2.09
CA GLN A 137 9.96 17.19 2.33
C GLN A 137 9.72 16.29 1.12
N ILE A 138 9.95 16.81 -0.09
CA ILE A 138 9.83 16.04 -1.34
C ILE A 138 10.94 14.99 -1.44
N VAL A 139 12.14 15.29 -0.92
CA VAL A 139 13.26 14.36 -0.93
C VAL A 139 12.93 13.16 -0.05
N GLY A 140 12.88 11.96 -0.66
CA GLY A 140 12.60 10.71 0.03
C GLY A 140 11.11 10.37 0.20
N TYR A 141 10.20 11.15 -0.39
CA TYR A 141 8.79 10.79 -0.53
C TYR A 141 8.57 9.70 -1.60
#